data_AF-A0A957C4T4-F1
#
_entry.id   AF-A0A957C4T4-F1
#
_cell.length_a   1.000
_cell.length_b   1.000
_cell.length_c   1.000
_cell.angle_alpha   90.00
_cell.angle_beta   90.00
_cell.angle_gamma   90.00
#
_symmetry.space_group_name_H-M   'P 1'
#
loop_
_entity.id
_entity.type
_entity.pdbx_description
1 polymer ?
#
loop_
_entity_poly.entity_id
_entity_poly.type
_entity_poly.pdbx_seq_one_letter_code
_entity_poly.pdbx_strand_id
1 'polypeptide(L)'
;MANIWEPAFPVQSNRVLELNRGNPVNWRYRLGKGEPVDAFIEIRNTYGQLLATWSADSIEGSTATFVQTADDGDAIPAGSSWQLFCDVGGESRVLAQGSVVRAEAPFPDAPAKSSEYDGVRYQYSFGTPGLLYDPAWRILTGQPRVYDNSGRSLPNAVAAGSPVGGDLSLFGSCAMLYFAPLNTDAVRLTYNTIRNHDNSNG
;
A
#
# COMPACT_ATOMS: atom_id res chain seq x y z
N MET A 1 -1.58 44.14 27.34
CA MET A 1 -0.34 43.52 26.84
C MET A 1 -0.70 42.10 26.43
N ALA A 2 -0.54 41.74 25.16
CA ALA A 2 -0.81 40.37 24.71
C ALA A 2 0.31 39.47 25.22
N ASN A 3 -0.02 38.45 26.02
CA ASN A 3 0.95 37.45 26.42
C ASN A 3 1.35 36.67 25.17
N ILE A 4 2.61 36.81 24.76
CA ILE A 4 3.21 35.98 23.72
C ILE A 4 3.41 34.60 24.36
N TRP A 5 2.64 33.62 23.92
CA TRP A 5 2.81 32.23 24.34
C TRP A 5 3.98 31.64 23.57
N GLU A 6 5.09 31.37 24.26
CA GLU A 6 6.22 30.64 23.70
C GLU A 6 6.17 29.18 24.16
N PRO A 7 6.26 28.20 23.25
CA PRO A 7 6.30 26.80 23.64
C PRO A 7 7.58 26.52 24.43
N ALA A 8 7.45 25.82 25.56
CA ALA A 8 8.58 25.42 26.38
C ALA A 8 9.62 24.57 25.61
N PHE A 9 9.16 23.83 24.60
CA PHE A 9 9.99 23.00 23.72
C PHE A 9 9.58 23.20 22.25
N PRO A 10 10.32 24.01 21.47
CA PRO A 10 9.99 24.22 20.07
C PRO A 10 10.30 22.97 19.23
N VAL A 11 9.34 22.57 18.39
CA VAL A 11 9.53 21.48 17.42
C VAL A 11 10.05 22.05 16.10
N GLN A 12 11.18 21.53 15.62
CA GLN A 12 11.70 21.87 14.29
C GLN A 12 10.82 21.22 13.21
N SER A 13 9.89 21.97 12.66
CA SER A 13 8.95 21.48 11.65
C SER A 13 9.45 21.68 10.21
N ASN A 14 8.83 21.00 9.26
CA ASN A 14 9.15 21.06 7.81
C ASN A 14 10.60 20.69 7.49
N ARG A 15 11.17 19.78 8.27
CA ARG A 15 12.53 19.28 8.06
C ARG A 15 12.52 18.19 7.00
N VAL A 16 13.55 18.22 6.16
CA VAL A 16 13.76 17.22 5.13
C VAL A 16 14.64 16.10 5.69
N LEU A 17 14.22 14.86 5.52
CA LEU A 17 15.06 13.68 5.66
C LEU A 17 15.39 13.18 4.26
N GLU A 18 16.64 13.37 3.82
CA GLU A 18 17.06 12.97 2.48
C GLU A 18 17.51 11.51 2.49
N LEU A 19 16.99 10.69 1.60
CA LEU A 19 17.40 9.29 1.45
C LEU A 19 17.83 9.05 0.00
N ASN A 20 18.89 8.28 -0.18
CA ASN A 20 19.45 7.97 -1.50
C ASN A 20 19.52 6.46 -1.66
N ARG A 21 19.00 5.94 -2.79
CA ARG A 21 18.94 4.49 -2.99
C ARG A 21 20.31 3.85 -2.99
N GLY A 22 20.42 2.70 -2.31
CA GLY A 22 21.66 1.94 -2.22
C GLY A 22 22.75 2.56 -1.34
N ASN A 23 22.49 3.72 -0.73
CA ASN A 23 23.41 4.33 0.23
C ASN A 23 22.95 4.02 1.67
N PRO A 24 23.86 3.69 2.59
CA PRO A 24 23.52 3.56 3.99
C PRO A 24 23.05 4.92 4.54
N VAL A 25 22.10 4.86 5.47
CA VAL A 25 21.59 6.04 6.16
C VAL A 25 22.60 6.43 7.24
N ASN A 26 23.01 7.69 7.28
CA ASN A 26 23.82 8.25 8.36
C ASN A 26 23.40 9.68 8.64
N TRP A 27 22.59 9.85 9.69
CA TRP A 27 22.08 11.16 10.10
C TRP A 27 22.52 11.51 11.50
N ARG A 28 22.80 12.79 11.73
CA ARG A 28 23.12 13.33 13.04
C ARG A 28 22.15 14.45 13.39
N TYR A 29 21.54 14.36 14.57
CA TYR A 29 20.61 15.36 15.08
C TYR A 29 21.05 15.87 16.43
N ARG A 30 20.89 17.18 16.63
CA ARG A 30 21.11 17.81 17.93
C ARG A 30 19.82 17.72 18.76
N LEU A 31 19.88 17.05 19.90
CA LEU A 31 18.75 16.71 20.77
C LEU A 31 18.29 17.84 21.72
N GLY A 32 18.91 19.03 21.62
CA GLY A 32 18.60 20.18 22.47
C GLY A 32 19.27 20.11 23.86
N LYS A 33 18.75 20.90 24.82
CA LYS A 33 19.25 20.91 26.21
C LYS A 33 18.63 19.77 27.03
N GLY A 34 19.45 19.17 27.90
CA GLY A 34 19.12 18.02 28.73
C GLY A 34 20.18 16.92 28.59
N GLU A 35 20.11 15.92 29.45
CA GLU A 35 20.86 14.66 29.29
C GLU A 35 19.92 13.65 28.61
N PRO A 36 19.96 13.53 27.27
CA PRO A 36 19.13 12.58 26.55
C PRO A 36 19.48 11.15 26.91
N VAL A 37 18.46 10.36 27.19
CA VAL A 37 18.60 8.94 27.54
C VAL A 37 18.42 8.07 26.29
N ASP A 38 17.48 8.45 25.43
CA ASP A 38 17.20 7.76 24.17
C ASP A 38 16.73 8.75 23.10
N ALA A 39 16.86 8.37 21.84
CA ALA A 39 16.31 9.09 20.71
C ALA A 39 15.98 8.12 19.57
N PHE A 40 14.82 8.31 18.94
CA PHE A 40 14.38 7.48 17.83
C PHE A 40 13.65 8.30 16.78
N ILE A 41 13.72 7.85 15.53
CA ILE A 41 12.97 8.42 14.41
C ILE A 41 11.83 7.46 14.08
N GLU A 42 10.60 7.94 14.08
CA GLU A 42 9.49 7.23 13.46
C GLU A 42 9.26 7.75 12.05
N ILE A 43 9.00 6.83 11.13
CA ILE A 43 8.66 7.15 9.74
C ILE A 43 7.31 6.53 9.43
N ARG A 44 6.41 7.33 8.87
CA ARG A 44 5.03 6.95 8.57
C ARG A 44 4.68 7.25 7.11
N ASN A 45 3.81 6.44 6.54
CA ASN A 45 3.26 6.74 5.22
C ASN A 45 2.20 7.85 5.29
N THR A 46 1.65 8.23 4.13
CA THR A 46 0.59 9.23 4.00
C THR A 46 -0.72 8.84 4.71
N TYR A 47 -0.92 7.56 5.02
CA TYR A 47 -2.06 7.04 5.78
C TYR A 47 -1.81 6.99 7.30
N GLY A 48 -0.63 7.42 7.76
CA GLY A 48 -0.24 7.42 9.18
C GLY A 48 0.26 6.09 9.72
N GLN A 49 0.37 5.06 8.87
CA GLN A 49 0.92 3.75 9.26
C GLN A 49 2.43 3.86 9.50
N LEU A 50 2.91 3.27 10.59
CA LEU A 50 4.34 3.21 10.91
C LEU A 50 5.04 2.27 9.93
N LEU A 51 6.02 2.81 9.20
CA LEU A 51 6.87 2.06 8.27
C LEU A 51 8.15 1.59 8.95
N ALA A 52 8.76 2.45 9.76
CA ALA A 52 10.00 2.15 10.46
C ALA A 52 10.14 2.98 11.74
N THR A 53 10.85 2.38 12.70
CA THR A 53 11.39 3.07 13.87
C THR A 53 12.90 2.87 13.86
N TRP A 54 13.66 3.96 13.81
CA TRP A 54 15.12 3.95 13.83
C TRP A 54 15.61 4.51 15.16
N SER A 55 16.09 3.64 16.04
CA SER A 55 16.77 4.06 17.27
C SER A 55 18.12 4.68 16.93
N ALA A 56 18.58 5.60 17.79
CA ALA A 56 19.92 6.14 17.70
C ALA A 56 20.94 5.03 17.90
N ASP A 57 21.92 4.95 17.00
CA ASP A 57 23.08 4.07 17.11
C ASP A 57 24.00 4.53 18.25
N SER A 58 24.14 5.86 18.40
CA SER A 58 24.87 6.46 19.51
C SER A 58 24.30 7.82 19.91
N ILE A 59 24.47 8.17 21.18
CA ILE A 59 24.17 9.49 21.73
C ILE A 59 25.42 10.01 22.43
N GLU A 60 26.02 11.06 21.86
CA GLU A 60 27.22 11.71 22.39
C GLU A 60 26.85 13.14 22.83
N GLY A 61 26.74 13.33 24.15
CA GLY A 61 26.31 14.60 24.74
C GLY A 61 24.90 14.98 24.30
N SER A 62 24.78 15.93 23.38
CA SER A 62 23.49 16.40 22.85
C SER A 62 23.29 16.04 21.39
N THR A 63 24.03 15.06 20.85
CA THR A 63 23.94 14.64 19.45
C THR A 63 23.64 13.15 19.36
N ALA A 64 22.55 12.80 18.69
CA ALA A 64 22.23 11.45 18.31
C ALA A 64 22.72 11.17 16.89
N THR A 65 23.32 10.00 16.69
CA THR A 65 23.67 9.46 15.38
C THR A 65 22.73 8.31 15.06
N PHE A 66 22.17 8.32 13.85
CA PHE A 66 21.30 7.28 13.33
C PHE A 66 21.99 6.63 12.14
N VAL A 67 22.30 5.36 12.26
CA VAL A 67 22.90 4.55 11.19
C VAL A 67 21.93 3.44 10.81
N GLN A 68 21.57 3.34 9.53
CA GLN A 68 20.74 2.24 9.02
C GLN A 68 21.35 1.70 7.74
N THR A 69 21.01 0.46 7.39
CA THR A 69 21.49 -0.15 6.16
C THR A 69 20.89 0.53 4.94
N ALA A 70 21.48 0.28 3.76
CA ALA A 70 20.90 0.75 2.51
C ALA A 70 19.52 0.16 2.27
N ASP A 71 19.30 -1.11 2.62
CA ASP A 71 18.01 -1.79 2.44
C ASP A 71 16.91 -1.15 3.31
N ASP A 72 17.23 -0.80 4.56
CA ASP A 72 16.30 -0.10 5.46
C ASP A 72 15.94 1.29 4.92
N GLY A 73 16.92 2.02 4.39
CA GLY A 73 16.70 3.30 3.74
C GLY A 73 15.88 3.18 2.45
N ASP A 74 16.09 2.12 1.67
CA ASP A 74 15.44 1.85 0.38
C ASP A 74 13.96 1.47 0.53
N ALA A 75 13.58 0.88 1.65
CA ALA A 75 12.20 0.54 1.98
C ALA A 75 11.31 1.77 2.20
N ILE A 76 11.88 2.95 2.49
CA ILE A 76 11.12 4.16 2.84
C ILE A 76 10.71 4.97 1.59
N PRO A 77 9.43 5.11 1.25
CA PRO A 77 9.04 5.88 0.07
C PRO A 77 9.25 7.39 0.28
N ALA A 78 9.52 8.10 -0.83
CA ALA A 78 9.50 9.57 -0.83
C ALA A 78 8.11 10.09 -0.45
N GLY A 79 8.06 11.23 0.23
CA GLY A 79 6.81 11.81 0.74
C GLY A 79 6.31 11.21 2.06
N SER A 80 6.96 10.16 2.59
CA SER A 80 6.71 9.69 3.96
C SER A 80 6.92 10.80 4.96
N SER A 81 6.12 10.84 6.02
CA SER A 81 6.35 11.74 7.14
C SER A 81 7.33 11.11 8.12
N TRP A 82 8.11 11.93 8.81
CA TRP A 82 9.00 11.46 9.87
C TRP A 82 8.97 12.39 11.08
N GLN A 83 9.22 11.82 12.25
CA GLN A 83 9.32 12.53 13.52
C GLN A 83 10.51 11.99 14.32
N LEU A 84 11.36 12.89 14.82
CA LEU A 84 12.41 12.57 15.78
C LEU A 84 11.89 12.79 17.19
N PHE A 85 11.94 11.74 17.97
CA PHE A 85 11.65 11.70 19.39
C PHE A 85 12.95 11.65 20.19
N CYS A 86 12.90 12.21 21.39
CA CYS A 86 13.99 12.19 22.34
C CYS A 86 13.42 12.04 23.74
N ASP A 87 13.98 11.12 24.50
CA ASP A 87 13.59 10.84 25.87
C ASP A 87 14.55 11.57 26.81
N VAL A 88 14.00 12.50 27.60
CA VAL A 88 14.77 13.26 28.60
C VAL A 88 14.04 13.19 29.93
N GLY A 89 14.70 12.63 30.95
CA GLY A 89 14.12 12.57 32.30
C GLY A 89 12.84 11.76 32.41
N GLY A 90 12.63 10.78 31.53
CA GLY A 90 11.43 9.92 31.50
C GLY A 90 10.25 10.46 30.66
N GLU A 91 10.41 11.61 30.01
CA GLU A 91 9.42 12.15 29.08
C GLU A 91 9.92 12.08 27.64
N SER A 92 9.11 11.47 26.77
CA SER A 92 9.35 11.43 25.33
C SER A 92 8.77 12.66 24.66
N ARG A 93 9.59 13.35 23.86
CA ARG A 93 9.20 14.59 23.18
C ARG A 93 9.63 14.60 21.73
N VAL A 94 8.78 15.18 20.88
CA VAL A 94 9.13 15.43 19.47
C VAL A 94 10.07 16.63 19.41
N LEU A 95 11.21 16.47 18.73
CA LEU A 95 12.19 17.53 18.53
C LEU A 95 12.19 18.07 17.10
N ALA A 96 11.98 17.19 16.12
CA ALA A 96 11.96 17.55 14.72
C ALA A 96 10.94 16.70 13.97
N GLN A 97 10.39 17.25 12.90
CA GLN A 97 9.49 16.55 12.01
C GLN A 97 9.51 17.11 10.60
N GLY A 98 9.12 16.29 9.64
CA GLY A 98 8.81 16.74 8.29
C GLY A 98 8.63 15.58 7.33
N SER A 99 9.23 15.68 6.14
CA SER A 99 9.03 14.72 5.06
C SER A 99 10.33 14.12 4.56
N VAL A 100 10.21 12.88 4.06
CA VAL A 100 11.27 12.18 3.37
C VAL A 100 11.31 12.65 1.92
N VAL A 101 12.49 13.03 1.45
CA VAL A 101 12.76 13.26 0.02
C VAL A 101 13.81 12.29 -0.45
N ARG A 102 13.80 12.01 -1.76
CA ARG A 102 14.85 11.23 -2.39
C ARG A 102 15.61 12.11 -3.37
N ALA A 103 16.90 12.32 -3.11
CA ALA A 103 17.80 13.04 -4.01
C ALA A 103 18.42 12.07 -5.01
N GLU A 104 17.59 11.25 -5.65
CA GLU A 104 18.04 10.53 -6.83
C GLU A 104 18.24 11.57 -7.93
N ALA A 105 19.45 11.67 -8.48
CA ALA A 105 19.63 12.38 -9.73
C ALA A 105 18.63 11.77 -10.71
N PRO A 106 17.71 12.53 -11.31
CA PRO A 106 16.90 12.00 -12.37
C PRO A 106 17.90 11.59 -13.44
N PHE A 107 18.15 10.29 -13.60
CA PHE A 107 18.68 9.80 -14.85
C PHE A 107 17.69 10.33 -15.90
N PRO A 108 18.14 11.16 -16.85
CA PRO A 108 17.24 11.80 -17.82
C PRO A 108 16.33 10.78 -18.54
N ASP A 109 16.75 9.51 -18.57
CA ASP A 109 16.08 8.39 -19.22
C ASP A 109 15.81 7.17 -18.29
N ALA A 110 15.79 7.33 -16.95
CA ALA A 110 15.38 6.19 -16.12
C ALA A 110 13.88 5.88 -16.33
N PRO A 111 13.52 4.66 -16.76
CA PRO A 111 12.11 4.26 -16.81
C PRO A 111 11.52 4.33 -15.41
N ALA A 112 10.25 4.74 -15.31
CA ALA A 112 9.54 4.82 -14.04
C ALA A 112 9.61 3.47 -13.30
N LYS A 113 10.33 3.42 -12.18
CA LYS A 113 10.39 2.25 -11.30
C LYS A 113 9.38 2.41 -10.18
N SER A 114 8.11 2.23 -10.49
CA SER A 114 7.07 2.01 -9.47
C SER A 114 6.49 0.61 -9.65
N SER A 115 6.50 -0.18 -8.58
CA SER A 115 5.76 -1.45 -8.51
C SER A 115 4.24 -1.23 -8.56
N GLU A 116 3.78 0.02 -8.45
CA GLU A 116 2.39 0.42 -8.68
C GLU A 116 1.98 0.24 -10.16
N TYR A 117 2.95 0.17 -11.07
CA TYR A 117 2.74 -0.11 -12.50
C TYR A 117 3.25 -1.48 -12.95
N ASP A 118 3.70 -2.34 -12.03
CA ASP A 118 3.86 -3.76 -12.37
C ASP A 118 2.46 -4.27 -12.71
N GLY A 119 2.23 -4.60 -13.98
CA GLY A 119 0.93 -5.06 -14.46
C GLY A 119 0.47 -6.22 -13.58
N VAL A 120 -0.56 -6.00 -12.77
CA VAL A 120 -1.09 -7.02 -11.88
C VAL A 120 -1.56 -8.17 -12.75
N ARG A 121 -0.83 -9.28 -12.72
CA ARG A 121 -1.17 -10.46 -13.49
C ARG A 121 -2.32 -11.17 -12.79
N TYR A 122 -3.54 -10.80 -13.15
CA TYR A 122 -4.72 -11.52 -12.72
C TYR A 122 -4.82 -12.86 -13.45
N GLN A 123 -4.49 -13.94 -12.75
CA GLN A 123 -4.76 -15.30 -13.22
C GLN A 123 -6.05 -15.80 -12.58
N TYR A 124 -6.99 -16.23 -13.41
CA TYR A 124 -8.22 -16.88 -12.97
C TYR A 124 -8.34 -18.22 -13.69
N SER A 125 -8.64 -19.29 -12.95
CA SER A 125 -8.83 -20.63 -13.49
C SER A 125 -10.27 -21.07 -13.28
N PHE A 126 -10.93 -21.52 -14.34
CA PHE A 126 -12.31 -21.99 -14.24
C PHE A 126 -12.36 -23.40 -13.63
N GLY A 127 -12.82 -23.50 -12.38
CA GLY A 127 -12.76 -24.76 -11.61
C GLY A 127 -13.71 -25.86 -12.09
N THR A 128 -14.90 -25.51 -12.56
CA THR A 128 -15.97 -26.50 -12.85
C THR A 128 -16.57 -26.30 -14.24
N PRO A 129 -16.53 -27.31 -15.14
CA PRO A 129 -17.23 -27.28 -16.42
C PRO A 129 -18.75 -27.15 -16.26
N GLY A 130 -19.40 -26.47 -17.20
CA GLY A 130 -20.84 -26.19 -17.15
C GLY A 130 -21.16 -24.70 -17.18
N LEU A 131 -22.40 -24.34 -16.82
CA LEU A 131 -22.80 -22.93 -16.77
C LEU A 131 -21.97 -22.19 -15.71
N LEU A 132 -21.56 -20.97 -16.03
CA LEU A 132 -20.76 -20.15 -15.11
C LEU A 132 -21.67 -19.56 -14.01
N TYR A 133 -21.41 -19.95 -12.76
CA TYR A 133 -22.10 -19.44 -11.57
C TYR A 133 -21.16 -18.75 -10.57
N ASP A 134 -19.94 -18.39 -11.00
CA ASP A 134 -18.92 -17.88 -10.11
C ASP A 134 -19.15 -16.39 -9.74
N PRO A 135 -19.19 -16.03 -8.45
CA PRO A 135 -19.41 -14.65 -8.01
C PRO A 135 -18.29 -13.67 -8.40
N ALA A 136 -17.09 -14.16 -8.78
CA ALA A 136 -16.01 -13.32 -9.31
C ALA A 136 -16.33 -12.76 -10.71
N TRP A 137 -17.34 -13.30 -11.39
CA TRP A 137 -17.75 -12.88 -12.72
C TRP A 137 -19.17 -12.35 -12.71
N ARG A 138 -19.36 -11.14 -13.26
CA ARG A 138 -20.70 -10.64 -13.56
C ARG A 138 -21.02 -10.86 -15.03
N ILE A 139 -22.07 -11.62 -15.26
CA ILE A 139 -22.61 -11.83 -16.60
C ILE A 139 -23.37 -10.55 -16.99
N LEU A 140 -22.90 -9.87 -18.03
CA LEU A 140 -23.53 -8.65 -18.56
C LEU A 140 -24.56 -9.00 -19.64
N THR A 141 -24.25 -10.01 -20.47
CA THR A 141 -25.16 -10.53 -21.48
C THR A 141 -24.81 -11.96 -21.86
N GLY A 142 -25.79 -12.69 -22.40
CA GLY A 142 -25.65 -14.07 -22.86
C GLY A 142 -25.52 -15.08 -21.72
N GLN A 143 -25.06 -16.28 -22.06
CA GLN A 143 -24.92 -17.40 -21.13
C GLN A 143 -23.54 -18.02 -21.27
N PRO A 144 -22.55 -17.56 -20.50
CA PRO A 144 -21.21 -18.12 -20.55
C PRO A 144 -21.17 -19.53 -19.96
N ARG A 145 -20.36 -20.38 -20.59
CA ARG A 145 -20.15 -21.77 -20.19
C ARG A 145 -18.65 -22.07 -20.12
N VAL A 146 -18.28 -22.83 -19.09
CA VAL A 146 -16.95 -23.40 -18.90
C VAL A 146 -16.88 -24.74 -19.64
N TYR A 147 -15.90 -24.87 -20.52
CA TYR A 147 -15.60 -26.06 -21.31
C TYR A 147 -14.44 -26.81 -20.69
N ASP A 148 -14.61 -28.13 -20.59
CA ASP A 148 -13.53 -29.04 -20.21
C ASP A 148 -12.57 -29.26 -21.38
N ASN A 149 -11.32 -28.85 -21.21
CA ASN A 149 -10.25 -29.08 -22.18
C ASN A 149 -9.22 -30.11 -21.70
N SER A 150 -9.52 -30.86 -20.63
CA SER A 150 -8.61 -31.85 -20.03
C SER A 150 -8.16 -32.92 -21.01
N GLY A 151 -9.03 -33.31 -21.96
CA GLY A 151 -8.69 -34.26 -23.05
C GLY A 151 -7.56 -33.79 -23.98
N ARG A 152 -7.18 -32.51 -23.93
CA ARG A 152 -6.04 -31.92 -24.66
C ARG A 152 -4.89 -31.48 -23.74
N SER A 153 -4.94 -31.84 -22.45
CA SER A 153 -4.00 -31.34 -21.43
C SER A 153 -3.98 -29.80 -21.33
N LEU A 154 -5.12 -29.15 -21.60
CA LEU A 154 -5.29 -27.69 -21.53
C LEU A 154 -6.22 -27.31 -20.38
N PRO A 155 -6.07 -26.09 -19.81
CA PRO A 155 -6.99 -25.60 -18.79
C PRO A 155 -8.40 -25.39 -19.36
N ASN A 156 -9.39 -25.41 -18.46
CA ASN A 156 -10.76 -25.09 -18.80
C ASN A 156 -10.84 -23.69 -19.43
N ALA A 157 -11.69 -23.57 -20.45
CA ALA A 157 -11.91 -22.30 -21.16
C ALA A 157 -13.37 -21.86 -21.02
N VAL A 158 -13.61 -20.56 -21.19
CA VAL A 158 -14.96 -20.00 -21.24
C VAL A 158 -15.30 -19.58 -22.67
N ALA A 159 -16.51 -19.88 -23.10
CA ALA A 159 -17.10 -19.32 -24.31
C ALA A 159 -18.62 -19.14 -24.14
N ALA A 160 -19.28 -18.60 -25.15
CA ALA A 160 -20.73 -18.51 -25.18
C ALA A 160 -21.36 -19.91 -25.26
N GLY A 161 -22.29 -20.20 -24.36
CA GLY A 161 -22.99 -21.48 -24.27
C GLY A 161 -24.48 -21.39 -24.61
N SER A 162 -25.10 -22.56 -24.71
CA SER A 162 -26.55 -22.74 -24.90
C SER A 162 -27.25 -23.14 -23.59
N PRO A 163 -28.47 -22.64 -23.31
CA PRO A 163 -29.23 -22.97 -22.10
C PRO A 163 -29.69 -24.43 -22.04
N VAL A 164 -29.84 -25.08 -23.20
CA VAL A 164 -30.42 -26.43 -23.31
C VAL A 164 -29.38 -27.55 -23.31
N GLY A 165 -28.10 -27.22 -23.18
CA GLY A 165 -27.01 -28.19 -23.28
C GLY A 165 -26.79 -28.69 -24.71
N GLY A 166 -25.54 -29.02 -25.03
CA GLY A 166 -25.09 -29.34 -26.39
C GLY A 166 -24.28 -28.19 -26.98
N ASP A 167 -23.10 -28.51 -27.49
CA ASP A 167 -22.04 -27.60 -27.95
C ASP A 167 -22.35 -26.86 -29.28
N LEU A 168 -23.61 -26.50 -29.51
CA LEU A 168 -24.07 -25.96 -30.79
C LEU A 168 -24.98 -24.73 -30.64
N SER A 169 -24.60 -23.75 -29.83
CA SER A 169 -24.98 -22.37 -30.15
C SER A 169 -23.85 -21.72 -30.94
N LEU A 170 -24.04 -21.59 -32.25
CA LEU A 170 -23.19 -20.81 -33.13
C LEU A 170 -23.22 -19.34 -32.64
N PHE A 171 -22.20 -18.97 -31.87
CA PHE A 171 -21.84 -17.59 -31.54
C PHE A 171 -22.98 -16.73 -30.96
N GLY A 172 -23.52 -17.13 -29.81
CA GLY A 172 -24.17 -16.14 -28.96
C GLY A 172 -23.15 -15.11 -28.48
N SER A 173 -23.42 -13.82 -28.57
CA SER A 173 -22.55 -12.82 -27.92
C SER A 173 -22.68 -12.98 -26.41
N CYS A 174 -21.60 -13.34 -25.73
CA CYS A 174 -21.53 -13.25 -24.27
C CYS A 174 -20.58 -12.12 -23.89
N ALA A 175 -20.98 -11.31 -22.91
CA ALA A 175 -20.08 -10.36 -22.28
C ALA A 175 -20.11 -10.60 -20.77
N MET A 176 -18.91 -10.65 -20.20
CA MET A 176 -18.71 -10.86 -18.78
C MET A 176 -17.67 -9.87 -18.27
N LEU A 177 -17.88 -9.41 -17.05
CA LEU A 177 -16.95 -8.55 -16.34
C LEU A 177 -16.28 -9.36 -15.24
N TYR A 178 -14.95 -9.44 -15.30
CA TYR A 178 -14.17 -9.99 -14.20
C TYR A 178 -14.08 -8.97 -13.08
N PHE A 179 -14.56 -9.33 -11.90
CA PHE A 179 -14.28 -8.59 -10.68
C PHE A 179 -13.00 -9.14 -10.07
N ALA A 180 -11.88 -8.59 -10.51
CA ALA A 180 -10.64 -8.74 -9.77
C ALA A 180 -10.73 -7.92 -8.48
N PRO A 181 -10.70 -8.51 -7.28
CA PRO A 181 -10.36 -7.73 -6.10
C PRO A 181 -8.97 -7.16 -6.34
N LEU A 182 -8.86 -5.83 -6.31
CA LEU A 182 -7.56 -5.16 -6.34
C LEU A 182 -6.75 -5.68 -5.15
N ASN A 183 -5.44 -5.83 -5.33
CA ASN A 183 -4.52 -6.12 -4.22
C ASN A 183 -4.34 -4.85 -3.37
N THR A 184 -5.42 -4.37 -2.76
CA THR A 184 -5.49 -3.18 -1.92
C THR A 184 -6.30 -3.48 -0.67
N ASP A 185 -6.08 -2.70 0.40
CA ASP A 185 -6.79 -2.77 1.68
C ASP A 185 -8.29 -2.35 1.58
N ALA A 186 -8.90 -2.48 0.40
CA ALA A 186 -10.28 -2.11 0.15
C ALA A 186 -11.21 -3.32 0.30
N VAL A 187 -12.04 -3.33 1.32
CA VAL A 187 -13.12 -4.32 1.47
C VAL A 187 -14.33 -3.87 0.67
N ARG A 188 -14.75 -4.65 -0.33
CA ARG A 188 -16.02 -4.44 -1.04
C ARG A 188 -17.18 -4.99 -0.22
N LEU A 189 -17.89 -4.12 0.48
CA LEU A 189 -19.14 -4.46 1.15
C LEU A 189 -20.29 -4.32 0.15
N THR A 190 -20.94 -5.43 -0.19
CA THR A 190 -22.19 -5.44 -0.96
C THR A 190 -23.32 -5.80 -0.01
N TYR A 191 -24.19 -4.84 0.31
CA TYR A 191 -25.40 -5.10 1.08
C TYR A 191 -26.62 -4.98 0.16
N ASN A 192 -27.60 -5.85 0.37
CA ASN A 192 -28.91 -5.74 -0.23
C ASN A 192 -29.90 -5.48 0.92
N THR A 193 -30.63 -4.37 0.87
CA THR A 193 -31.65 -4.08 1.90
C THR A 193 -32.96 -4.74 1.50
N ILE A 194 -33.34 -5.81 2.18
CA ILE A 194 -34.70 -6.35 2.11
C ILE A 194 -35.51 -5.62 3.18
N ARG A 195 -36.53 -4.86 2.79
CA ARG A 195 -37.53 -4.37 3.75
C ARG A 195 -38.36 -5.54 4.22
N ASN A 196 -38.79 -5.53 5.49
CA ASN A 196 -39.50 -6.63 6.16
C ASN A 196 -40.87 -7.03 5.53
N HIS A 197 -41.26 -6.45 4.39
CA HIS A 197 -42.47 -6.77 3.65
C HIS A 197 -42.28 -6.96 2.13
N ASP A 198 -41.07 -6.82 1.60
CA ASP A 198 -40.84 -7.05 0.17
C ASP A 198 -40.41 -8.50 -0.06
N ASN A 199 -41.42 -9.35 -0.32
CA ASN A 199 -41.20 -10.67 -0.89
C ASN A 199 -40.50 -10.50 -2.23
N SER A 200 -39.37 -11.18 -2.37
CA SER A 200 -38.48 -11.17 -3.55
C SER A 200 -39.24 -11.23 -4.87
N ASN A 201 -39.06 -10.20 -5.70
CA ASN A 201 -38.97 -10.29 -7.16
C ASN A 201 -38.52 -8.93 -7.72
N GLY A 202 -37.23 -8.82 -8.06
CA GLY A 202 -36.63 -7.66 -8.73
C GLY A 202 -35.35 -7.22 -8.08
#